data_AF-A0A3D5DKY5-F1
#
_entry.id   AF-A0A3D5DKY5-F1
#
_cell.length_a   1.000
_cell.length_b   1.000
_cell.length_c   1.000
_cell.angle_alpha   90.00
_cell.angle_beta   90.00
_cell.angle_gamma   90.00
#
_symmetry.space_group_name_H-M   'P 1'
#
loop_
_entity.id
_entity.type
_entity.pdbx_description
1 polymer ?
#
loop_
_entity_poly.entity_id
_entity_poly.type
_entity_poly.pdbx_seq_one_letter_code
_entity_poly.pdbx_strand_id
1 'polypeptide(L)'
;MSSPGGTAGTAAAARSAGTAALAIAVSSFAVWQPWPVMGDTFLNLRWGGWPQGAVLFAPGVHTAEAGWLEDFPPTLARRLGRVAAAGVAALMMLMLYLVLARGKDQALAMGADVPTMAFALLDGVIAVSGTLWFLSWLRCRWPTHGVMLGKAARASYATYVIHPLVLTAVMVAFALVALAPGIKFVLVAAAGVAACFTAGYALTRVPGISKVL
;
A
#
# COMPACT_ATOMS: atom_id res chain seq x y z
N MET A 1 -25.55 20.24 19.06
CA MET A 1 -24.81 19.89 20.29
C MET A 1 -23.79 18.81 19.93
N SER A 2 -22.53 19.20 19.77
CA SER A 2 -21.40 18.31 19.48
C SER A 2 -20.94 17.65 20.78
N SER A 3 -21.06 16.32 20.87
CA SER A 3 -20.63 15.56 22.05
C SER A 3 -19.14 15.80 22.34
N PRO A 4 -18.75 16.13 23.58
CA PRO A 4 -17.37 16.40 23.98
C PRO A 4 -16.41 15.20 23.79
N GLY A 5 -16.91 13.98 23.56
CA GLY A 5 -16.10 12.80 23.24
C GLY A 5 -15.53 12.76 21.81
N GLY A 6 -16.12 13.49 20.85
CA GLY A 6 -15.72 13.38 19.43
C GLY A 6 -14.40 14.08 19.07
N THR A 7 -14.05 15.15 19.80
CA THR A 7 -12.82 15.93 19.55
C THR A 7 -11.57 15.22 20.07
N ALA A 8 -11.66 14.61 21.25
CA ALA A 8 -10.58 13.82 21.85
C ALA A 8 -10.23 12.59 21.00
N GLY A 9 -11.24 11.87 20.48
CA GLY A 9 -11.04 10.74 19.57
C GLY A 9 -10.39 11.13 18.25
N THR A 10 -10.81 12.27 17.67
CA THR A 10 -10.22 12.80 16.43
C THR A 10 -8.74 13.19 16.61
N ALA A 11 -8.39 13.78 17.76
CA ALA A 11 -7.01 14.15 18.06
C ALA A 11 -6.11 12.94 18.29
N ALA A 12 -6.61 11.87 18.94
CA ALA A 12 -5.88 10.62 19.09
C ALA A 12 -5.62 9.94 17.73
N ALA A 13 -6.63 9.91 16.87
CA ALA A 13 -6.54 9.37 15.51
C ALA A 13 -5.53 10.13 14.62
N ALA A 14 -5.51 11.45 14.72
CA ALA A 14 -4.53 12.26 14.00
C ALA A 14 -3.10 12.02 14.51
N ARG A 15 -2.93 11.87 15.83
CA ARG A 15 -1.63 11.54 16.43
C ARG A 15 -1.13 10.17 15.99
N SER A 16 -1.97 9.13 15.99
CA SER A 16 -1.57 7.79 15.54
C SER A 16 -1.19 7.76 14.06
N ALA A 17 -1.95 8.47 13.21
CA ALA A 17 -1.60 8.63 11.80
C ALA A 17 -0.25 9.36 11.62
N GLY A 18 -0.01 10.42 12.40
CA GLY A 18 1.27 11.14 12.40
C GLY A 18 2.44 10.27 12.86
N THR A 19 2.27 9.47 13.92
CA THR A 19 3.31 8.56 14.40
C THR A 19 3.62 7.47 13.39
N ALA A 20 2.61 6.92 12.71
CA ALA A 20 2.82 5.93 11.65
C ALA A 20 3.56 6.54 10.45
N ALA A 21 3.18 7.75 10.02
CA ALA A 21 3.85 8.45 8.93
C ALA A 21 5.32 8.74 9.26
N LEU A 22 5.61 9.18 10.49
CA LEU A 22 6.97 9.40 10.95
C LEU A 22 7.76 8.08 11.04
N ALA A 23 7.15 7.01 11.53
CA ALA A 23 7.78 5.70 11.57
C ALA A 23 8.15 5.19 10.17
N ILE A 24 7.27 5.35 9.17
CA ILE A 24 7.58 5.04 7.76
C ILE A 24 8.74 5.90 7.28
N ALA A 25 8.71 7.21 7.53
CA ALA A 25 9.75 8.12 7.06
C ALA A 25 11.13 7.77 7.62
N VAL A 26 11.24 7.59 8.93
CA VAL A 26 12.51 7.27 9.60
C VAL A 26 13.04 5.91 9.17
N SER A 27 12.18 4.89 9.16
CA SER A 27 12.58 3.52 8.82
C SER A 27 12.93 3.38 7.34
N SER A 28 12.17 4.00 6.43
CA SER A 28 12.45 3.97 4.99
C SER A 28 13.74 4.72 4.68
N PHE A 29 13.93 5.92 5.26
CA PHE A 29 15.17 6.67 5.11
C PHE A 29 16.39 5.86 5.56
N ALA A 30 16.29 5.18 6.70
CA ALA A 30 17.37 4.33 7.22
C ALA A 30 17.69 3.14 6.30
N VAL A 31 16.66 2.47 5.76
CA VAL A 31 16.84 1.32 4.85
C VAL A 31 17.38 1.75 3.49
N TRP A 32 17.03 2.94 3.00
CA TRP A 32 17.50 3.42 1.71
C TRP A 32 19.00 3.73 1.65
N GLN A 33 19.69 3.87 2.80
CA GLN A 33 21.13 4.14 2.82
C GLN A 33 21.94 2.92 2.32
N PRO A 34 21.75 1.71 2.86
CA PRO A 34 22.35 0.48 2.31
C PRO A 34 21.60 -0.10 1.11
N TRP A 35 20.27 0.08 1.01
CA TRP A 35 19.44 -0.49 -0.06
C TRP A 35 18.60 0.60 -0.74
N PRO A 36 19.19 1.31 -1.73
CA PRO A 36 18.48 2.33 -2.47
C PRO A 36 17.19 1.80 -3.11
N VAL A 37 16.18 2.65 -3.23
CA VAL A 37 14.84 2.29 -3.79
C VAL A 37 14.92 1.69 -5.20
N MET A 38 15.94 2.10 -5.96
CA MET A 38 16.23 1.68 -7.34
C MET A 38 17.49 0.79 -7.43
N GLY A 39 17.99 0.29 -6.30
CA GLY A 39 19.14 -0.62 -6.25
C GLY A 39 18.80 -2.03 -6.70
N ASP A 40 19.84 -2.85 -6.89
CA ASP A 40 19.71 -4.23 -7.31
C ASP A 40 18.81 -5.03 -6.34
N THR A 41 17.94 -5.86 -6.93
CA THR A 41 16.98 -6.66 -6.19
C THR A 41 17.48 -8.08 -6.05
N PHE A 42 17.73 -8.52 -4.82
CA PHE A 42 17.99 -9.93 -4.54
C PHE A 42 16.68 -10.71 -4.69
N LEU A 43 16.59 -11.63 -5.65
CA LEU A 43 15.36 -12.41 -5.91
C LEU A 43 14.10 -11.55 -6.13
N ASN A 44 14.22 -10.37 -6.73
CA ASN A 44 13.15 -9.36 -6.84
C ASN A 44 12.63 -8.79 -5.49
N LEU A 45 13.28 -9.08 -4.35
CA LEU A 45 12.95 -8.42 -3.08
C LEU A 45 13.42 -6.97 -3.10
N ARG A 46 12.45 -6.05 -3.12
CA ARG A 46 12.67 -4.61 -3.04
C ARG A 46 12.74 -4.16 -1.59
N TRP A 47 13.86 -4.43 -0.91
CA TRP A 47 14.06 -4.12 0.51
C TRP A 47 13.68 -2.68 0.88
N GLY A 48 13.94 -1.72 0.00
CA GLY A 48 13.56 -0.31 0.19
C GLY A 48 12.07 -0.05 0.40
N GLY A 49 11.17 -0.93 -0.05
CA GLY A 49 9.71 -0.79 0.15
C GLY A 49 9.17 -1.49 1.40
N TRP A 50 9.98 -2.32 2.06
CA TRP A 50 9.53 -3.14 3.20
C TRP A 50 9.13 -2.32 4.43
N PRO A 51 9.83 -1.23 4.80
CA PRO A 51 9.47 -0.47 6.00
C PRO A 51 8.06 0.11 5.92
N GLN A 52 7.70 0.72 4.78
CA GLN A 52 6.35 1.21 4.52
C GLN A 52 5.31 0.10 4.65
N GLY A 53 5.58 -1.07 4.05
CA GLY A 53 4.71 -2.24 4.15
C GLY A 53 4.52 -2.72 5.59
N ALA A 54 5.61 -2.87 6.35
CA ALA A 54 5.57 -3.35 7.74
C ALA A 54 4.80 -2.39 8.66
N VAL A 55 5.05 -1.08 8.53
CA VAL A 55 4.41 -0.05 9.36
C VAL A 55 2.95 0.18 8.97
N LEU A 56 2.52 -0.09 7.74
CA LEU A 56 1.09 -0.10 7.41
C LEU A 56 0.40 -1.39 7.83
N PHE A 57 1.08 -2.54 7.70
CA PHE A 57 0.51 -3.85 7.97
C PHE A 57 0.28 -4.08 9.47
N ALA A 58 1.30 -3.90 10.33
CA ALA A 58 1.19 -4.24 11.75
C ALA A 58 0.13 -3.41 12.50
N PRO A 59 0.10 -2.06 12.38
CA PRO A 59 -1.00 -1.25 12.90
C PRO A 59 -2.33 -1.51 12.19
N GLY A 60 -2.31 -1.86 10.89
CA GLY A 60 -3.51 -2.25 10.15
C GLY A 60 -4.20 -3.46 10.78
N VAL A 61 -3.45 -4.50 11.13
CA VAL A 61 -3.96 -5.67 11.85
C VAL A 61 -4.50 -5.28 13.22
N HIS A 62 -3.71 -4.52 14.00
CA HIS A 62 -4.12 -4.10 15.34
C HIS A 62 -5.40 -3.24 15.34
N THR A 63 -5.52 -2.31 14.39
CA THR A 63 -6.70 -1.44 14.27
C THR A 63 -7.93 -2.17 13.73
N ALA A 64 -7.74 -3.21 12.91
CA ALA A 64 -8.81 -4.08 12.45
C ALA A 64 -9.39 -4.94 13.59
N GLU A 65 -8.54 -5.50 14.45
CA GLU A 65 -8.99 -6.27 15.62
C GLU A 65 -9.71 -5.40 16.66
N ALA A 66 -9.26 -4.15 16.83
CA ALA A 66 -9.85 -3.20 17.75
C ALA A 66 -11.16 -2.56 17.25
N GLY A 67 -11.59 -2.86 16.01
CA GLY A 67 -12.78 -2.25 15.40
C GLY A 67 -12.64 -0.73 15.16
N TRP A 68 -11.44 -0.18 15.28
CA TRP A 68 -11.22 1.26 15.30
C TRP A 68 -11.63 1.94 13.99
N LEU A 69 -11.51 1.20 12.89
CA LEU A 69 -11.91 1.68 11.58
C LEU A 69 -13.43 1.84 11.47
N GLU A 70 -14.24 1.07 12.22
CA GLU A 70 -15.71 1.15 12.10
C GLU A 70 -16.23 2.56 12.36
N ASP A 71 -15.71 3.22 13.39
CA ASP A 71 -16.11 4.55 13.88
C ASP A 71 -15.22 5.70 13.36
N PHE A 72 -14.48 5.48 12.26
CA PHE A 72 -13.52 6.46 11.77
C PHE A 72 -14.18 7.79 11.35
N PRO A 73 -13.79 8.95 11.91
CA PRO A 73 -14.50 10.22 11.69
C PRO A 73 -14.46 10.68 10.21
N PRO A 74 -15.61 10.93 9.56
CA PRO A 74 -15.66 11.36 8.16
C PRO A 74 -14.99 12.71 7.88
N THR A 75 -14.91 13.58 8.88
CA THR A 75 -14.21 14.87 8.81
C THR A 75 -12.70 14.68 8.77
N LEU A 76 -12.17 13.74 9.56
CA LEU A 76 -10.76 13.37 9.56
C LEU A 76 -10.37 12.68 8.27
N ALA A 77 -11.19 11.74 7.78
CA ALA A 77 -10.96 11.08 6.49
C ALA A 77 -10.79 12.09 5.35
N ARG A 78 -11.71 13.06 5.22
CA ARG A 78 -11.61 14.13 4.19
C ARG A 78 -10.40 15.04 4.38
N ARG A 79 -9.98 15.30 5.63
CA ARG A 79 -8.73 16.04 5.91
C ARG A 79 -7.52 15.22 5.44
N LEU A 80 -7.46 13.94 5.77
CA LEU A 80 -6.40 13.04 5.33
C LEU A 80 -6.34 12.92 3.80
N GLY A 81 -7.47 12.89 3.10
CA GLY A 81 -7.49 12.92 1.64
C GLY A 81 -6.85 14.19 1.06
N ARG A 82 -7.12 15.36 1.66
CA ARG A 82 -6.46 16.62 1.27
C ARG A 82 -4.97 16.60 1.60
N VAL A 83 -4.58 16.04 2.74
CA VAL A 83 -3.17 15.87 3.14
C VAL A 83 -2.45 14.93 2.16
N ALA A 84 -3.07 13.83 1.76
CA ALA A 84 -2.53 12.90 0.77
C ALA A 84 -2.33 13.60 -0.59
N ALA A 85 -3.35 14.32 -1.07
CA ALA A 85 -3.27 15.08 -2.32
C ALA A 85 -2.18 16.17 -2.27
N ALA A 86 -2.09 16.91 -1.16
CA ALA A 86 -1.04 17.90 -0.95
C ALA A 86 0.36 17.25 -0.87
N GLY A 87 0.47 16.09 -0.22
CA GLY A 87 1.70 15.30 -0.15
C GLY A 87 2.15 14.85 -1.54
N VAL A 88 1.23 14.31 -2.36
CA VAL A 88 1.52 13.91 -3.75
C VAL A 88 1.95 15.12 -4.57
N ALA A 89 1.26 16.25 -4.46
CA ALA A 89 1.64 17.47 -5.16
C ALA A 89 3.04 17.96 -4.72
N ALA A 90 3.33 17.96 -3.42
CA ALA A 90 4.63 18.32 -2.88
C ALA A 90 5.74 17.36 -3.34
N LEU A 91 5.44 16.05 -3.44
CA LEU A 91 6.37 15.05 -3.96
C LEU A 91 6.67 15.27 -5.44
N MET A 92 5.65 15.56 -6.25
CA MET A 92 5.82 15.91 -7.66
C MET A 92 6.65 17.20 -7.83
N MET A 93 6.39 18.21 -7.00
CA MET A 93 7.17 19.46 -7.02
C MET A 93 8.62 19.25 -6.57
N LEU A 94 8.86 18.42 -5.55
CA LEU A 94 10.20 18.03 -5.13
C LEU A 94 10.94 17.31 -6.27
N MET A 95 10.30 16.34 -6.91
CA MET A 95 10.90 15.59 -8.01
C MET A 95 11.21 16.51 -9.20
N LEU A 96 10.29 17.40 -9.56
CA LEU A 96 10.51 18.39 -10.61
C LEU A 96 11.70 19.30 -10.28
N TYR A 97 11.77 19.82 -9.05
CA TYR A 97 12.88 20.64 -8.59
C TYR A 97 14.21 19.89 -8.69
N LEU A 98 14.28 18.64 -8.22
CA LEU A 98 15.51 17.85 -8.27
C LEU A 98 15.97 17.57 -9.70
N VAL A 99 15.03 17.26 -10.60
CA VAL A 99 15.34 17.06 -12.03
C VAL A 99 15.89 18.35 -12.65
N LEU A 100 15.31 19.51 -12.33
CA LEU A 100 15.79 20.80 -12.85
C LEU A 100 17.13 21.22 -12.25
N ALA A 101 17.37 20.94 -10.97
CA ALA A 101 18.57 21.36 -10.25
C ALA A 101 19.78 20.43 -10.46
N ARG A 102 19.55 19.12 -10.60
CA ARG A 102 20.61 18.09 -10.62
C ARG A 102 20.65 17.26 -11.93
N GLY A 103 19.65 17.40 -12.79
CA GLY A 103 19.46 16.51 -13.94
C GLY A 103 18.77 15.19 -13.55
N LYS A 104 18.24 14.48 -14.55
CA LYS A 104 17.39 13.28 -14.33
C LYS A 104 18.10 12.16 -13.58
N ASP A 105 19.35 11.87 -13.94
CA ASP A 105 20.07 10.71 -13.40
C ASP A 105 20.44 10.91 -11.92
N GLN A 106 20.80 12.14 -11.53
CA GLN A 106 21.11 12.46 -10.14
C GLN A 106 19.88 12.81 -9.30
N ALA A 107 18.76 13.20 -9.92
CA ALA A 107 17.51 13.44 -9.19
C ALA A 107 16.94 12.17 -8.53
N LEU A 108 17.27 11.01 -9.09
CA LEU A 108 16.89 9.69 -8.56
C LEU A 108 17.94 9.08 -7.63
N ALA A 109 19.10 9.73 -7.48
CA ALA A 109 20.13 9.27 -6.57
C ALA A 109 19.70 9.54 -5.13
N MET A 110 19.48 8.46 -4.39
CA MET A 110 19.14 8.51 -2.96
C MET A 110 20.43 8.53 -2.14
N GLY A 111 20.47 9.34 -1.08
CA GLY A 111 21.61 9.42 -0.17
C GLY A 111 21.24 10.00 1.20
N ALA A 112 22.23 10.21 2.05
CA ALA A 112 22.05 10.85 3.35
C ALA A 112 21.93 12.38 3.20
N ASP A 113 20.99 12.84 2.38
CA ASP A 113 20.78 14.26 2.07
C ASP A 113 19.36 14.73 2.39
N VAL A 114 19.20 16.06 2.48
CA VAL A 114 17.92 16.71 2.82
C VAL A 114 16.80 16.33 1.84
N PRO A 115 17.02 16.28 0.50
CA PRO A 115 16.03 15.76 -0.44
C PRO A 115 15.54 14.35 -0.14
N THR A 116 16.42 13.41 0.20
CA THR A 116 16.03 12.03 0.52
C THR A 116 15.22 11.97 1.81
N MET A 117 15.55 12.80 2.82
CA MET A 117 14.75 12.93 4.03
C MET A 117 13.34 13.50 3.74
N ALA A 118 13.26 14.54 2.90
CA ALA A 118 11.99 15.13 2.50
C ALA A 118 11.14 14.15 1.70
N PHE A 119 11.75 13.37 0.81
CA PHE A 119 11.08 12.31 0.07
C PHE A 119 10.54 11.23 1.03
N ALA A 120 11.34 10.76 2.00
CA ALA A 120 10.90 9.77 2.99
C ALA A 120 9.72 10.26 3.84
N LEU A 121 9.74 11.53 4.24
CA LEU A 121 8.65 12.15 4.99
C LEU A 121 7.37 12.22 4.16
N LEU A 122 7.47 12.68 2.91
CA LEU A 122 6.34 12.75 2.00
C LEU A 122 5.77 11.36 1.71
N ASP A 123 6.64 10.36 1.50
CA ASP A 123 6.24 8.97 1.31
C ASP A 123 5.42 8.46 2.50
N GLY A 124 5.92 8.62 3.74
CA GLY A 124 5.19 8.23 4.95
C GLY A 124 3.84 8.94 5.12
N VAL A 125 3.80 10.26 4.85
CA VAL A 125 2.56 11.05 4.92
C VAL A 125 1.55 10.56 3.88
N ILE A 126 1.96 10.41 2.62
CA ILE A 126 1.09 9.94 1.52
C ILE A 126 0.59 8.53 1.81
N ALA A 127 1.49 7.63 2.24
CA ALA A 127 1.18 6.24 2.55
C ALA A 127 0.06 6.12 3.58
N VAL A 128 0.19 6.78 4.73
CA VAL A 128 -0.80 6.68 5.81
C VAL A 128 -2.08 7.44 5.47
N SER A 129 -1.96 8.71 5.08
CA SER A 129 -3.14 9.56 4.85
C SER A 129 -3.95 9.08 3.64
N GLY A 130 -3.27 8.64 2.57
CA GLY A 130 -3.89 8.08 1.38
C GLY A 130 -4.61 6.76 1.67
N THR A 131 -3.98 5.84 2.41
CA THR A 131 -4.58 4.55 2.77
C THR A 131 -5.84 4.74 3.61
N LEU A 132 -5.78 5.55 4.67
CA LEU A 132 -6.93 5.80 5.55
C LEU A 132 -8.08 6.53 4.84
N TRP A 133 -7.76 7.54 4.02
CA TRP A 133 -8.77 8.23 3.23
C TRP A 133 -9.42 7.29 2.21
N PHE A 134 -8.62 6.52 1.47
CA PHE A 134 -9.12 5.63 0.43
C PHE A 134 -9.99 4.53 1.04
N LEU A 135 -9.57 3.94 2.16
CA LEU A 135 -10.36 2.95 2.87
C LEU A 135 -11.70 3.51 3.36
N SER A 136 -11.69 4.71 3.96
CA SER A 136 -12.91 5.40 4.39
C SER A 136 -13.83 5.71 3.20
N TRP A 137 -13.25 6.15 2.07
CA TRP A 137 -13.99 6.42 0.85
C TRP A 137 -14.64 5.15 0.26
N LEU A 138 -13.89 4.04 0.19
CA LEU A 138 -14.41 2.73 -0.25
C LEU A 138 -15.60 2.29 0.61
N ARG A 139 -15.50 2.41 1.93
CA ARG A 139 -16.57 2.04 2.87
C ARG A 139 -17.82 2.90 2.67
N CYS A 140 -17.67 4.21 2.48
CA CYS A 140 -18.81 5.09 2.20
C CYS A 140 -19.43 4.82 0.82
N ARG A 141 -18.61 4.48 -0.19
CA ARG A 141 -19.06 4.28 -1.57
C ARG A 141 -19.70 2.90 -1.80
N TRP A 142 -19.24 1.89 -1.06
CA TRP A 142 -19.69 0.50 -1.13
C TRP A 142 -19.90 -0.07 0.29
N PRO A 143 -20.98 0.34 0.97
CA PRO A 143 -21.24 -0.07 2.36
C PRO A 143 -21.59 -1.55 2.49
N THR A 144 -22.13 -2.16 1.44
CA THR A 144 -22.43 -3.59 1.37
C THR A 144 -21.57 -4.26 0.31
N HIS A 145 -21.21 -5.52 0.56
CA HIS A 145 -20.45 -6.33 -0.37
C HIS A 145 -21.18 -7.64 -0.65
N GLY A 146 -21.24 -8.02 -1.92
CA GLY A 146 -21.82 -9.31 -2.33
C GLY A 146 -20.95 -10.50 -1.92
N VAL A 147 -21.51 -11.70 -2.05
CA VAL A 147 -20.85 -12.96 -1.65
C VAL A 147 -19.48 -13.13 -2.32
N MET A 148 -19.33 -12.75 -3.60
CA MET A 148 -18.04 -12.86 -4.30
C MET A 148 -16.98 -11.93 -3.71
N LEU A 149 -17.33 -10.69 -3.38
CA LEU A 149 -16.40 -9.74 -2.79
C LEU A 149 -16.01 -10.14 -1.37
N GLY A 150 -16.93 -10.75 -0.60
CA GLY A 150 -16.61 -11.35 0.70
C GLY A 150 -15.65 -12.55 0.59
N LYS A 151 -15.82 -13.40 -0.43
CA LYS A 151 -14.87 -14.49 -0.73
C LYS A 151 -13.50 -13.96 -1.14
N ALA A 152 -13.45 -12.94 -1.99
CA ALA A 152 -12.21 -12.30 -2.41
C ALA A 152 -11.49 -11.60 -1.25
N ALA A 153 -12.23 -10.89 -0.38
CA ALA A 153 -11.68 -10.25 0.81
C ALA A 153 -11.02 -11.28 1.74
N ARG A 154 -11.68 -12.41 2.01
CA ARG A 154 -11.11 -13.53 2.78
C ARG A 154 -9.85 -14.10 2.14
N ALA A 155 -9.83 -14.20 0.82
CA ALA A 155 -8.69 -14.73 0.08
C ALA A 155 -7.56 -13.72 -0.12
N SER A 156 -7.73 -12.44 0.24
CA SER A 156 -6.81 -11.36 -0.16
C SER A 156 -5.38 -11.57 0.33
N TYR A 157 -5.20 -11.92 1.61
CA TYR A 157 -3.89 -12.18 2.19
C TYR A 157 -3.22 -13.42 1.60
N ALA A 158 -3.98 -14.52 1.50
CA ALA A 158 -3.52 -15.75 0.84
C ALA A 158 -3.05 -15.49 -0.59
N THR A 159 -3.86 -14.74 -1.35
CA THR A 159 -3.59 -14.32 -2.73
C THR A 159 -2.31 -13.49 -2.78
N TYR A 160 -2.15 -12.51 -1.89
CA TYR A 160 -0.93 -11.69 -1.79
C TYR A 160 0.33 -12.53 -1.55
N VAL A 161 0.27 -13.59 -0.75
CA VAL A 161 1.44 -14.45 -0.50
C VAL A 161 1.78 -15.31 -1.72
N ILE A 162 0.78 -15.92 -2.38
CA ILE A 162 1.02 -16.91 -3.43
C ILE A 162 1.06 -16.34 -4.86
N HIS A 163 0.63 -15.08 -5.06
CA HIS A 163 0.50 -14.52 -6.40
C HIS A 163 1.79 -14.57 -7.25
N PRO A 164 3.02 -14.42 -6.72
CA PRO A 164 4.20 -14.50 -7.57
C PRO A 164 4.30 -15.88 -8.23
N LEU A 165 4.06 -16.95 -7.48
CA LEU A 165 4.10 -18.32 -8.00
C LEU A 165 2.98 -18.59 -9.01
N VAL A 166 1.74 -18.23 -8.66
CA VAL A 166 0.57 -18.48 -9.53
C VAL A 166 0.66 -17.65 -10.81
N LEU A 167 1.04 -16.37 -10.71
CA LEU A 167 1.16 -15.49 -11.87
C LEU A 167 2.32 -15.92 -12.78
N THR A 168 3.46 -16.32 -12.22
CA THR A 168 4.56 -16.89 -13.01
C THR A 168 4.11 -18.15 -13.76
N ALA A 169 3.36 -19.05 -13.12
CA ALA A 169 2.83 -20.24 -13.79
C ALA A 169 1.90 -19.87 -14.97
N VAL A 170 1.00 -18.89 -14.79
CA VAL A 170 0.14 -18.39 -15.86
C VAL A 170 0.97 -17.77 -17.00
N MET A 171 1.98 -16.96 -16.68
CA MET A 171 2.86 -16.36 -17.68
C MET A 171 3.62 -17.42 -18.50
N VAL A 172 4.14 -18.46 -17.84
CA VAL A 172 4.82 -19.58 -18.50
C VAL A 172 3.84 -20.35 -19.40
N ALA A 173 2.61 -20.61 -18.93
CA ALA A 173 1.60 -21.28 -19.74
C ALA A 173 1.24 -20.48 -21.01
N PHE A 174 1.24 -19.15 -20.92
CA PHE A 174 1.01 -18.27 -22.06
C PHE A 174 2.28 -17.95 -22.87
N ALA A 175 3.46 -18.43 -22.48
CA ALA A 175 4.73 -18.01 -23.09
C ALA A 175 4.75 -18.24 -24.60
N LEU A 176 4.30 -19.42 -25.05
CA LEU A 176 4.30 -19.82 -26.46
C LEU A 176 3.08 -19.33 -27.26
N VAL A 177 2.10 -18.70 -26.60
CA VAL A 177 0.91 -18.18 -27.28
C VAL A 177 1.29 -16.94 -28.10
N ALA A 178 1.18 -17.06 -29.42
CA ALA A 178 1.45 -16.01 -30.39
C ALA A 178 0.23 -15.08 -30.51
N LEU A 179 0.19 -14.05 -29.66
CA LEU A 179 -0.80 -12.98 -29.68
C LEU A 179 -0.09 -11.63 -29.69
N ALA A 180 -0.79 -10.60 -30.17
CA ALA A 180 -0.31 -9.23 -30.02
C ALA A 180 -0.06 -8.91 -28.53
N PRO A 181 1.04 -8.23 -28.17
CA PRO A 181 1.44 -8.03 -26.77
C PRO A 181 0.35 -7.42 -25.89
N GLY A 182 -0.41 -6.45 -26.41
CA GLY A 182 -1.51 -5.82 -25.68
C GLY A 182 -2.64 -6.79 -25.33
N ILE A 183 -3.02 -7.65 -26.28
CA ILE A 183 -4.06 -8.66 -26.07
C ILE A 183 -3.56 -9.72 -25.08
N LYS A 184 -2.32 -10.19 -25.27
CA LYS A 184 -1.68 -11.15 -24.38
C LYS A 184 -1.61 -10.62 -22.94
N PHE A 185 -1.26 -9.36 -22.76
CA PHE A 185 -1.23 -8.70 -21.46
C PHE A 185 -2.62 -8.70 -20.79
N VAL A 186 -3.66 -8.27 -21.49
CA VAL A 186 -5.02 -8.21 -20.93
C VAL A 186 -5.50 -9.61 -20.53
N LEU A 187 -5.26 -10.62 -21.37
CA LEU A 187 -5.65 -12.00 -21.10
C LEU A 187 -4.89 -12.58 -19.90
N VAL A 188 -3.56 -12.42 -19.86
CA VAL A 188 -2.72 -12.91 -18.76
C VAL A 188 -3.06 -12.18 -17.46
N ALA A 189 -3.35 -10.88 -17.50
CA ALA A 189 -3.75 -10.12 -16.32
C ALA A 189 -5.11 -10.60 -15.79
N ALA A 190 -6.13 -10.72 -16.66
CA ALA A 190 -7.45 -11.19 -16.24
C ALA A 190 -7.40 -12.64 -15.71
N ALA A 191 -6.73 -13.54 -16.42
CA ALA A 191 -6.57 -14.93 -16.01
C ALA A 191 -5.73 -15.06 -14.74
N GLY A 192 -4.65 -14.30 -14.64
CA GLY A 192 -3.77 -14.26 -13.47
C GLY A 192 -4.50 -13.81 -12.22
N VAL A 193 -5.24 -12.69 -12.28
CA VAL A 193 -6.04 -12.20 -11.14
C VAL A 193 -7.07 -13.26 -10.72
N ALA A 194 -7.83 -13.81 -11.67
CA ALA A 194 -8.81 -14.85 -11.35
C ALA A 194 -8.15 -16.08 -10.71
N ALA A 195 -7.07 -16.60 -11.31
CA ALA A 195 -6.35 -17.77 -10.82
C ALA A 195 -5.76 -17.53 -9.41
N CYS A 196 -5.16 -16.37 -9.17
CA CYS A 196 -4.58 -16.03 -7.87
C CYS A 196 -5.67 -15.99 -6.78
N PHE A 197 -6.81 -15.36 -7.02
CA PHE A 197 -7.91 -15.31 -6.05
C PHE A 197 -8.59 -16.67 -5.86
N THR A 198 -8.72 -17.47 -6.91
CA THR A 198 -9.25 -18.84 -6.80
C THR A 198 -8.34 -19.73 -5.98
N ALA A 199 -7.03 -19.71 -6.27
CA ALA A 199 -6.02 -20.46 -5.52
C ALA A 199 -5.94 -19.98 -4.07
N GLY A 200 -5.93 -18.66 -3.84
CA GLY A 200 -5.92 -18.07 -2.51
C GLY A 200 -7.16 -18.46 -1.71
N TYR A 201 -8.35 -18.41 -2.33
CA TYR A 201 -9.59 -18.84 -1.68
C TYR A 201 -9.58 -20.33 -1.34
N ALA A 202 -9.11 -21.19 -2.25
CA ALA A 202 -8.96 -22.61 -2.00
C ALA A 202 -8.04 -22.87 -0.79
N LEU A 203 -6.94 -22.11 -0.69
CA LEU A 203 -5.99 -22.22 0.42
C LEU A 203 -6.62 -21.87 1.78
N THR A 204 -7.50 -20.86 1.83
CA THR A 204 -8.25 -20.53 3.07
C THR A 204 -9.22 -21.63 3.52
N ARG A 205 -9.52 -22.62 2.68
CA ARG A 205 -10.38 -23.76 3.01
C ARG A 205 -9.60 -24.99 3.51
N VAL A 206 -8.28 -24.99 3.40
CA VAL A 206 -7.45 -26.13 3.80
C VAL A 206 -7.29 -26.14 5.33
N PRO A 207 -7.70 -27.23 6.02
CA PRO A 207 -7.57 -27.31 7.47
C PRO A 207 -6.10 -27.23 7.89
N GLY A 208 -5.78 -26.34 8.82
CA GLY A 208 -4.43 -26.06 9.30
C GLY A 208 -3.87 -24.74 8.74
N ILE A 209 -3.95 -24.54 7.41
CA ILE A 209 -3.50 -23.30 6.77
C ILE A 209 -4.48 -22.15 7.07
N SER A 210 -5.78 -22.46 7.16
CA SER A 210 -6.82 -21.50 7.55
C SER A 210 -6.68 -20.92 8.97
N LYS A 211 -5.74 -21.42 9.78
CA LYS A 211 -5.45 -20.86 11.11
C LYS A 211 -4.40 -19.75 11.07
N VAL A 212 -3.64 -19.67 9.97
CA VAL A 212 -2.53 -18.73 9.78
C VAL A 212 -2.89 -17.64 8.75
N LEU A 213 -3.81 -17.94 7.84
CA LEU A 213 -4.36 -17.02 6.83
C LEU A 213 -5.69 -16.42 7.27
#